data_AF-A0A4R9KE92-F1
#
_entry.id   AF-A0A4R9KE92-F1
#
_cell.length_a   1.000
_cell.length_b   1.000
_cell.length_c   1.000
_cell.angle_alpha   90.00
_cell.angle_beta   90.00
_cell.angle_gamma   90.00
#
_symmetry.space_group_name_H-M   'P 1'
#
loop_
_entity.id
_entity.type
_entity.pdbx_description
1 polymer ?
#
loop_
_entity_poly.entity_id
_entity_poly.type
_entity_poly.pdbx_seq_one_letter_code
_entity_poly.pdbx_strand_id
1 'polypeptide(L)'
;MKNKSLKVFLLFNLFIILISPFYLISEEITENSWMKEGEILLEIGKYEEAEILANSVLEHDPSNPKAEFILTKAWIGRGREEKQKGNLKLAKEFFQKAYEKWPLNENIQKELSELKNGFRPRSLQSTTSIMYPKQEELLESLNGLKEELKNVRSELESQRIENSQEKHTFWFSSLFGIQILLLICILFKIKR
;
A
#
# COMPACT_ATOMS: atom_id res chain seq x y z
N MET A 1 56.85 1.46 -1.79
CA MET A 1 55.58 1.21 -2.51
C MET A 1 54.43 0.71 -1.62
N LYS A 2 54.67 -0.09 -0.57
CA LYS A 2 53.63 -0.64 0.34
C LYS A 2 52.65 0.38 0.97
N ASN A 3 53.09 1.60 1.30
CA ASN A 3 52.21 2.58 1.95
C ASN A 3 51.21 3.27 1.00
N LYS A 4 51.49 3.32 -0.31
CA LYS A 4 50.55 3.91 -1.29
C LYS A 4 49.39 2.97 -1.57
N SER A 5 49.65 1.67 -1.75
CA SER A 5 48.60 0.66 -1.97
C SER A 5 47.68 0.50 -0.74
N LEU A 6 48.23 0.66 0.48
CA LEU A 6 47.45 0.59 1.70
C LEU A 6 46.46 1.76 1.85
N LYS A 7 46.90 2.99 1.54
CA LYS A 7 46.03 4.18 1.56
C LYS A 7 44.90 4.07 0.53
N VAL A 8 45.17 3.52 -0.64
CA VAL A 8 44.16 3.29 -1.68
C VAL A 8 43.12 2.26 -1.22
N PHE A 9 43.53 1.19 -0.52
CA PHE A 9 42.62 0.19 0.02
C PHE A 9 41.70 0.74 1.13
N LEU A 10 42.23 1.61 1.99
CA LEU A 10 41.45 2.29 3.03
C LEU A 10 40.44 3.28 2.43
N LEU A 11 40.86 4.05 1.41
CA LEU A 11 39.97 4.97 0.69
C LEU A 11 38.83 4.23 -0.02
N PHE A 12 39.12 3.07 -0.61
CA PHE A 12 38.11 2.23 -1.27
C PHE A 12 37.07 1.68 -0.28
N ASN A 13 37.50 1.21 0.90
CA ASN A 13 36.58 0.77 1.96
C ASN A 13 35.70 1.90 2.50
N LEU A 14 36.26 3.10 2.68
CA LEU A 14 35.51 4.27 3.10
C LEU A 14 34.38 4.61 2.09
N PHE A 15 34.67 4.45 0.80
CA PHE A 15 33.72 4.72 -0.28
C PHE A 15 32.54 3.73 -0.27
N ILE A 16 32.80 2.45 0.00
CA ILE A 16 31.75 1.42 0.12
C ILE A 16 30.83 1.71 1.32
N ILE A 17 31.39 2.12 2.46
CA ILE A 17 30.62 2.50 3.66
C ILE A 17 29.74 3.73 3.38
N LEU A 18 30.22 4.69 2.59
CA LEU A 18 29.46 5.89 2.20
C LEU A 18 28.32 5.60 1.22
N ILE A 19 28.46 4.61 0.35
CA ILE A 19 27.45 4.27 -0.68
C ILE A 19 26.40 3.30 -0.13
N SER A 20 26.76 2.41 0.79
CA SER A 20 25.86 1.40 1.38
C SER A 20 24.54 1.94 1.95
N PRO A 21 24.50 3.06 2.71
CA PRO A 21 23.25 3.60 3.22
C PRO A 21 22.37 4.24 2.13
N PHE A 22 22.95 4.62 0.99
CA PHE A 22 22.22 5.25 -0.11
C PHE A 22 21.33 4.25 -0.86
N TYR A 23 21.71 2.97 -0.87
CA TYR A 23 20.97 1.92 -1.58
C TYR A 23 19.66 1.55 -0.87
N LEU A 24 19.66 1.55 0.47
CA LEU A 24 18.51 1.16 1.30
C LEU A 24 17.42 2.25 1.35
N ILE A 25 17.84 3.52 1.33
CA ILE A 25 16.93 4.68 1.30
C ILE A 25 16.20 4.77 -0.05
N SER A 26 16.82 4.30 -1.14
CA SER A 26 16.25 4.40 -2.49
C SER A 26 14.97 3.57 -2.67
N GLU A 27 14.88 2.40 -2.05
CA GLU A 27 13.78 1.44 -2.23
C GLU A 27 12.56 1.79 -1.37
N GLU A 28 12.77 2.34 -0.17
CA GLU A 28 11.69 2.75 0.74
C GLU A 28 11.04 4.08 0.35
N ILE A 29 11.79 4.99 -0.29
CA ILE A 29 11.24 6.27 -0.79
C ILE A 29 10.34 6.04 -2.01
N THR A 30 10.63 5.05 -2.85
CA THR A 30 9.87 4.83 -4.10
C THR A 30 8.52 4.16 -3.85
N GLU A 31 8.43 3.13 -2.99
CA GLU A 31 7.15 2.48 -2.66
C GLU A 31 6.13 3.45 -2.02
N ASN A 32 6.60 4.44 -1.28
CA ASN A 32 5.73 5.41 -0.61
C ASN A 32 5.30 6.58 -1.52
N SER A 33 6.01 6.82 -2.62
CA SER A 33 5.74 7.98 -3.48
C SER A 33 4.46 7.82 -4.28
N TRP A 34 4.32 6.72 -5.03
CA TRP A 34 3.15 6.48 -5.89
C TRP A 34 1.88 6.27 -5.07
N MET A 35 1.99 5.70 -3.87
CA MET A 35 0.83 5.47 -3.02
C MET A 35 0.23 6.80 -2.53
N LYS A 36 1.07 7.74 -2.09
CA LYS A 36 0.64 9.10 -1.73
C LYS A 36 0.04 9.84 -2.92
N GLU A 37 0.66 9.71 -4.09
CA GLU A 37 0.13 10.30 -5.32
C GLU A 37 -1.25 9.74 -5.66
N GLY A 38 -1.43 8.42 -5.57
CA GLY A 38 -2.72 7.76 -5.77
C GLY A 38 -3.79 8.24 -4.79
N GLU A 39 -3.45 8.40 -3.51
CA GLU A 39 -4.36 8.97 -2.51
C GLU A 39 -4.78 10.40 -2.86
N ILE A 40 -3.82 11.26 -3.23
CA ILE A 40 -4.10 12.64 -3.66
C ILE A 40 -5.01 12.65 -4.89
N LEU A 41 -4.73 11.83 -5.90
CA LEU A 41 -5.55 11.73 -7.12
C LEU A 41 -6.99 11.34 -6.79
N LEU A 42 -7.19 10.39 -5.88
CA LEU A 42 -8.52 9.99 -5.41
C LEU A 42 -9.24 11.11 -4.66
N GLU A 43 -8.53 11.87 -3.80
CA GLU A 43 -9.11 12.98 -3.03
C GLU A 43 -9.56 14.14 -3.91
N ILE A 44 -8.79 14.46 -4.95
CA ILE A 44 -9.14 15.54 -5.90
C ILE A 44 -10.11 15.08 -7.00
N GLY A 45 -10.56 13.82 -6.97
CA GLY A 45 -11.51 13.25 -7.92
C GLY A 45 -10.93 12.88 -9.29
N LYS A 46 -9.60 12.82 -9.42
CA LYS A 46 -8.90 12.37 -10.64
C LYS A 46 -8.83 10.84 -10.71
N TYR A 47 -10.00 10.22 -10.85
CA TYR A 47 -10.11 8.77 -10.75
C TYR A 47 -9.50 8.03 -11.94
N GLU A 48 -9.51 8.62 -13.14
CA GLU A 48 -8.89 8.00 -14.32
C GLU A 48 -7.36 7.97 -14.18
N GLU A 49 -6.76 9.06 -13.72
CA GLU A 49 -5.33 9.11 -13.44
C GLU A 49 -4.93 8.16 -12.30
N ALA A 50 -5.77 8.05 -11.25
CA ALA A 50 -5.56 7.09 -10.17
C ALA A 50 -5.60 5.63 -10.67
N GLU A 51 -6.51 5.32 -11.60
CA GLU A 51 -6.60 4.01 -12.25
C GLU A 51 -5.33 3.71 -13.07
N ILE A 52 -4.85 4.68 -13.86
CA ILE A 52 -3.61 4.54 -14.66
C ILE A 52 -2.40 4.29 -13.74
N LEU A 53 -2.27 5.07 -12.67
CA LEU A 53 -1.18 4.93 -11.70
C LEU A 53 -1.21 3.56 -11.00
N ALA A 54 -2.39 3.09 -10.60
CA ALA A 54 -2.50 1.79 -9.96
C ALA A 54 -2.18 0.65 -10.94
N ASN A 55 -2.63 0.75 -12.20
CA ASN A 55 -2.35 -0.25 -13.22
C ASN A 55 -0.85 -0.31 -13.55
N SER A 56 -0.14 0.81 -13.61
CA SER A 56 1.31 0.80 -13.88
C SER A 56 2.09 0.08 -12.78
N VAL A 57 1.63 0.15 -11.52
CA VAL A 57 2.21 -0.64 -10.43
C VAL A 57 1.87 -2.13 -10.59
N LEU A 58 0.61 -2.44 -10.90
CA LEU A 58 0.15 -3.82 -11.08
C LEU A 58 0.75 -4.53 -12.31
N GLU A 59 1.22 -3.79 -13.31
CA GLU A 59 1.98 -4.35 -14.44
C GLU A 59 3.30 -4.98 -13.99
N HIS A 60 3.92 -4.42 -12.94
CA HIS A 60 5.19 -4.92 -12.39
C HIS A 60 4.98 -5.85 -11.21
N ASP A 61 3.99 -5.56 -10.35
CA ASP A 61 3.61 -6.37 -9.19
C ASP A 61 2.09 -6.64 -9.20
N PRO A 62 1.63 -7.68 -9.93
CA PRO A 62 0.20 -7.98 -10.10
C PRO A 62 -0.55 -8.31 -8.81
N SER A 63 0.17 -8.62 -7.72
CA SER A 63 -0.42 -8.99 -6.43
C SER A 63 -0.29 -7.86 -5.40
N ASN A 64 0.06 -6.64 -5.82
CA ASN A 64 0.25 -5.53 -4.90
C ASN A 64 -1.08 -5.08 -4.26
N PRO A 65 -1.29 -5.31 -2.95
CA PRO A 65 -2.59 -5.03 -2.32
C PRO A 65 -2.87 -3.52 -2.22
N LYS A 66 -1.84 -2.67 -2.16
CA LYS A 66 -2.00 -1.21 -2.12
C LYS A 66 -2.47 -0.68 -3.47
N ALA A 67 -1.93 -1.23 -4.56
CA ALA A 67 -2.30 -0.82 -5.91
C ALA A 67 -3.73 -1.28 -6.24
N GLU A 68 -4.08 -2.53 -5.89
CA GLU A 68 -5.46 -3.01 -6.01
C GLU A 68 -6.45 -2.14 -5.21
N PHE A 69 -6.04 -1.62 -4.04
CA PHE A 69 -6.86 -0.73 -3.24
C PHE A 69 -7.11 0.63 -3.90
N ILE A 70 -6.07 1.26 -4.46
CA ILE A 70 -6.21 2.52 -5.20
C ILE A 70 -7.07 2.29 -6.45
N LEU A 71 -6.83 1.22 -7.20
CA LEU A 71 -7.59 0.85 -8.39
C LEU A 71 -9.08 0.66 -8.09
N THR A 72 -9.40 -0.08 -7.02
CA THR A 72 -10.79 -0.34 -6.65
C THR A 72 -11.50 0.94 -6.23
N LYS A 73 -10.83 1.82 -5.46
CA LYS A 73 -11.38 3.15 -5.13
C LYS A 73 -11.58 4.02 -6.37
N ALA A 74 -10.65 4.00 -7.32
CA ALA A 74 -10.75 4.73 -8.58
C ALA A 74 -11.99 4.29 -9.36
N TRP A 75 -12.25 2.98 -9.50
CA TRP A 75 -13.46 2.48 -10.13
C TRP A 75 -14.74 2.92 -9.43
N ILE A 76 -14.79 2.93 -8.10
CA ILE A 76 -15.95 3.45 -7.35
C ILE A 76 -16.17 4.94 -7.68
N GLY A 77 -15.10 5.73 -7.72
CA GLY A 77 -15.14 7.14 -8.10
C GLY A 77 -15.67 7.36 -9.51
N ARG A 78 -15.11 6.68 -10.50
CA ARG A 78 -15.59 6.72 -11.90
C ARG A 78 -17.05 6.28 -12.01
N GLY A 79 -17.45 5.23 -11.28
CA GLY A 79 -18.83 4.80 -11.23
C GLY A 79 -19.79 5.90 -10.77
N ARG A 80 -19.39 6.67 -9.74
CA ARG A 80 -20.17 7.82 -9.24
C ARG A 80 -20.19 8.98 -10.22
N GLU A 81 -19.07 9.29 -10.88
CA GLU A 81 -19.02 10.34 -11.90
C GLU A 81 -19.92 10.00 -13.10
N GLU A 82 -19.82 8.78 -13.62
CA GLU A 82 -20.65 8.34 -14.74
C GLU A 82 -22.14 8.29 -14.34
N LYS A 83 -22.46 7.92 -13.10
CA LYS A 83 -23.83 8.01 -12.57
C LYS A 83 -24.33 9.46 -12.57
N GLN A 84 -23.50 10.42 -12.13
CA GLN A 84 -23.84 11.85 -12.14
C GLN A 84 -24.02 12.41 -13.56
N LYS A 85 -23.21 11.94 -14.52
CA LYS A 85 -23.35 12.25 -15.95
C LYS A 85 -24.58 11.62 -16.59
N GLY A 86 -25.28 10.71 -15.89
CA GLY A 86 -26.44 9.98 -16.41
C GLY A 86 -26.07 8.72 -17.21
N ASN A 87 -24.78 8.38 -17.31
CA ASN A 87 -24.28 7.20 -17.99
C ASN A 87 -24.42 5.95 -17.11
N LEU A 88 -25.66 5.57 -16.81
CA LEU A 88 -25.96 4.48 -15.86
C LEU A 88 -25.35 3.13 -16.26
N LYS A 89 -25.18 2.88 -17.56
CA LYS A 89 -24.54 1.65 -18.06
C LYS A 89 -23.06 1.59 -17.66
N LEU A 90 -22.29 2.63 -17.96
CA LEU A 90 -20.87 2.72 -17.61
C LEU A 90 -20.68 2.75 -16.09
N ALA A 91 -21.55 3.48 -15.38
CA ALA A 91 -21.55 3.49 -13.92
C ALA A 91 -21.66 2.07 -13.34
N LYS A 92 -22.61 1.27 -13.87
CA LYS A 92 -22.79 -0.12 -13.46
C LYS A 92 -21.56 -0.98 -13.74
N GLU A 93 -20.92 -0.81 -14.90
CA GLU A 93 -19.71 -1.56 -15.26
C GLU A 93 -18.57 -1.27 -14.27
N PHE A 94 -18.33 0.00 -13.93
CA PHE A 94 -17.31 0.36 -12.94
C PHE A 94 -17.63 -0.17 -11.53
N PHE A 95 -18.88 -0.07 -11.08
CA PHE A 95 -19.25 -0.64 -9.78
C PHE A 95 -19.15 -2.17 -9.76
N GLN A 96 -19.42 -2.85 -10.88
CA GLN A 96 -19.26 -4.29 -10.98
C GLN A 96 -17.79 -4.71 -10.87
N LYS A 97 -16.87 -4.02 -11.58
CA LYS A 97 -15.42 -4.23 -11.43
C LYS A 97 -14.97 -4.07 -9.98
N ALA A 98 -15.45 -3.01 -9.32
CA ALA A 98 -15.11 -2.77 -7.93
C ALA A 98 -15.71 -3.84 -6.97
N TYR A 99 -16.92 -4.33 -7.27
CA TYR A 99 -17.59 -5.38 -6.50
C TYR A 99 -16.86 -6.73 -6.60
N GLU A 100 -16.31 -7.07 -7.77
CA GLU A 100 -15.52 -8.30 -7.96
C GLU A 100 -14.29 -8.32 -7.05
N LYS A 101 -13.67 -7.15 -6.80
CA LYS A 101 -12.55 -7.02 -5.87
C LYS A 101 -12.99 -6.94 -4.42
N TRP A 102 -14.03 -6.17 -4.11
CA TRP A 102 -14.53 -5.96 -2.74
C TRP A 102 -16.03 -6.28 -2.59
N PRO A 103 -16.40 -7.58 -2.59
CA PRO A 103 -17.81 -7.98 -2.57
C PRO A 103 -18.52 -7.62 -1.26
N LEU A 104 -17.78 -7.45 -0.17
CA LEU A 104 -18.32 -7.08 1.15
C LEU A 104 -18.48 -5.57 1.36
N ASN A 105 -18.18 -4.75 0.35
CA ASN A 105 -18.32 -3.30 0.47
C ASN A 105 -19.79 -2.87 0.32
N GLU A 106 -20.41 -2.48 1.42
CA GLU A 106 -21.82 -2.05 1.47
C GLU A 106 -22.13 -0.87 0.52
N ASN A 107 -21.20 0.06 0.36
CA ASN A 107 -21.39 1.21 -0.54
C ASN A 107 -21.55 0.75 -1.99
N ILE A 108 -20.71 -0.18 -2.46
CA ILE A 108 -20.79 -0.70 -3.83
C ILE A 108 -22.11 -1.45 -4.04
N GLN A 109 -22.51 -2.28 -3.07
CA GLN A 109 -23.77 -3.02 -3.12
C GLN A 109 -24.98 -2.09 -3.21
N LYS A 110 -24.99 -1.01 -2.42
CA LYS A 110 -26.02 0.02 -2.44
C LYS A 110 -26.10 0.69 -3.81
N GLU A 111 -24.97 1.13 -4.35
CA GLU A 111 -24.91 1.78 -5.67
C GLU A 111 -25.43 0.86 -6.79
N LEU A 112 -25.02 -0.42 -6.80
CA LEU A 112 -25.52 -1.41 -7.76
C LEU A 112 -27.02 -1.66 -7.61
N SER A 113 -27.53 -1.69 -6.38
CA SER A 113 -28.95 -1.89 -6.09
C SER A 113 -29.79 -0.70 -6.56
N GLU A 114 -29.31 0.53 -6.34
CA GLU A 114 -29.96 1.76 -6.83
C GLU A 114 -30.02 1.78 -8.36
N LEU A 115 -28.92 1.43 -9.04
CA LEU A 115 -28.87 1.36 -10.50
C LEU A 115 -29.81 0.27 -11.06
N LYS A 116 -29.99 -0.84 -10.34
CA LYS A 116 -30.94 -1.91 -10.70
C LYS A 116 -32.40 -1.45 -10.50
N ASN A 117 -32.68 -0.67 -9.47
CA ASN A 117 -34.02 -0.19 -9.15
C ASN A 117 -34.47 1.02 -10.00
N GLY A 118 -33.51 1.85 -10.46
CA GLY A 118 -33.77 2.96 -11.39
C GLY A 118 -34.27 2.53 -12.78
N PHE A 119 -34.23 1.22 -13.08
CA PHE A 119 -34.77 0.63 -14.32
C PHE A 119 -36.27 0.31 -14.28
N ARG A 120 -36.99 0.64 -13.20
CA ARG A 120 -38.44 0.39 -13.12
C ARG A 120 -39.26 1.62 -13.54
N PRO A 121 -40.09 1.56 -14.61
CA PRO A 121 -41.16 2.53 -14.78
C PRO A 121 -42.09 2.48 -13.56
N ARG A 122 -42.59 3.66 -13.17
CA ARG A 122 -43.20 4.03 -11.87
C ARG A 122 -44.45 3.25 -11.42
N SER A 123 -44.78 2.12 -12.04
CA SER A 123 -45.89 1.26 -11.61
C SER A 123 -45.36 -0.04 -11.04
N LEU A 124 -45.14 -0.07 -9.71
CA LEU A 124 -45.34 -1.20 -8.80
C LEU A 124 -44.62 -0.89 -7.48
N GLN A 125 -45.28 -0.04 -6.68
CA GLN A 125 -45.15 -0.11 -5.24
C GLN A 125 -45.82 -1.42 -4.81
N SER A 126 -45.01 -2.40 -4.42
CA SER A 126 -45.45 -3.48 -3.54
C SER A 126 -44.24 -4.19 -2.95
N THR A 127 -43.96 -3.79 -1.71
CA THR A 127 -43.58 -4.66 -0.57
C THR A 127 -42.57 -5.78 -0.83
N THR A 128 -41.33 -5.52 -0.44
CA THR A 128 -40.56 -6.50 0.33
C THR A 128 -39.75 -5.75 1.37
N SER A 129 -40.40 -5.52 2.51
CA SER A 129 -39.75 -5.20 3.77
C SER A 129 -38.80 -6.35 4.13
N ILE A 130 -37.49 -6.16 3.96
CA ILE A 130 -36.51 -6.85 4.79
C ILE A 130 -36.17 -5.87 5.91
N MET A 131 -37.05 -5.87 6.91
CA MET A 131 -36.85 -5.28 8.21
C MET A 131 -35.90 -6.21 8.97
N TYR A 132 -34.63 -5.85 9.14
CA TYR A 132 -33.69 -6.55 10.03
C TYR A 132 -33.86 -5.97 11.45
N PRO A 133 -34.43 -6.70 12.43
CA PRO A 133 -34.67 -6.18 13.78
C PRO A 133 -33.50 -6.47 14.75
N LYS A 134 -32.24 -6.54 14.26
CA LYS A 134 -31.06 -6.94 15.06
C LYS A 134 -29.82 -6.07 14.81
N GLN A 135 -30.02 -4.81 14.46
CA GLN A 135 -28.96 -3.97 13.87
C GLN A 135 -28.04 -3.30 14.91
N GLU A 136 -28.47 -3.11 16.17
CA GLU A 136 -27.63 -2.51 17.22
C GLU A 136 -26.53 -3.45 17.74
N GLU A 137 -26.85 -4.71 18.03
CA GLU A 137 -25.87 -5.72 18.48
C GLU A 137 -24.84 -6.04 17.37
N LEU A 138 -25.28 -5.98 16.11
CA LEU A 138 -24.44 -6.20 14.93
C LEU A 138 -23.53 -4.98 14.67
N LEU A 139 -24.04 -3.76 14.86
CA LEU A 139 -23.23 -2.53 14.79
C LEU A 139 -22.18 -2.49 15.91
N GLU A 140 -22.51 -2.94 17.11
CA GLU A 140 -21.56 -3.05 18.22
C GLU A 140 -20.47 -4.08 17.93
N SER A 141 -20.85 -5.26 17.43
CA SER A 141 -19.92 -6.30 17.00
C SER A 141 -19.01 -5.84 15.84
N LEU A 142 -19.56 -5.09 14.88
CA LEU A 142 -18.79 -4.51 13.77
C LEU A 142 -17.81 -3.43 14.23
N ASN A 143 -18.22 -2.59 15.18
CA ASN A 143 -17.33 -1.60 15.76
C ASN A 143 -16.19 -2.25 16.55
N GLY A 144 -16.48 -3.31 17.32
CA GLY A 144 -15.47 -4.11 18.00
C GLY A 144 -14.47 -4.74 17.03
N LEU A 145 -14.96 -5.39 15.97
CA LEU A 145 -14.10 -5.96 14.92
C LEU A 145 -13.26 -4.89 14.21
N LYS A 146 -13.83 -3.70 13.96
CA LYS A 146 -13.11 -2.58 13.35
C LYS A 146 -11.98 -2.07 14.24
N GLU A 147 -12.22 -2.05 15.55
CA GLU A 147 -11.23 -1.63 16.54
C GLU A 147 -10.12 -2.68 16.72
N GLU A 148 -10.47 -3.97 16.76
CA GLU A 148 -9.52 -5.07 16.72
C GLU A 148 -8.66 -5.05 15.45
N LEU A 149 -9.27 -4.86 14.29
CA LEU A 149 -8.54 -4.73 13.02
C LEU A 149 -7.59 -3.54 13.03
N LYS A 150 -8.01 -2.40 13.61
CA LYS A 150 -7.17 -1.22 13.75
C LYS A 150 -5.96 -1.51 14.66
N ASN A 151 -6.19 -2.18 15.79
CA ASN A 151 -5.14 -2.57 16.72
C ASN A 151 -4.16 -3.58 16.10
N VAL A 152 -4.67 -4.63 15.45
CA VAL A 152 -3.84 -5.61 14.74
C VAL A 152 -3.01 -4.95 13.65
N ARG A 153 -3.59 -4.01 12.90
CA ARG A 153 -2.85 -3.23 11.90
C ARG A 153 -1.74 -2.40 12.54
N SER A 154 -2.02 -1.66 13.61
CA SER A 154 -0.99 -0.86 14.29
C SER A 154 0.10 -1.71 14.93
N GLU A 155 -0.25 -2.91 15.41
CA GLU A 155 0.70 -3.88 15.95
C GLU A 155 1.59 -4.43 14.82
N LEU A 156 1.01 -4.83 13.68
CA LEU A 156 1.76 -5.30 12.52
C LEU A 156 2.67 -4.21 11.94
N GLU A 157 2.20 -2.96 11.92
CA GLU A 157 2.98 -1.83 11.42
C GLU A 157 4.15 -1.51 12.37
N SER A 158 3.92 -1.54 13.68
CA SER A 158 4.96 -1.44 14.71
C SER A 158 5.97 -2.57 14.62
N GLN A 159 5.51 -3.82 14.55
CA GLN A 159 6.37 -5.00 14.42
C GLN A 159 7.15 -5.03 13.10
N ARG A 160 6.57 -4.51 12.01
CA ARG A 160 7.28 -4.40 10.73
C ARG A 160 8.41 -3.37 10.81
N ILE A 161 8.14 -2.20 11.40
CA ILE A 161 9.13 -1.13 11.61
C ILE A 161 10.23 -1.64 12.54
N GLU A 162 9.87 -2.25 13.67
CA GLU A 162 10.81 -2.78 14.67
C GLU A 162 11.64 -3.93 14.10
N ASN A 163 11.03 -4.93 13.45
CA ASN A 163 11.74 -6.07 12.89
C ASN A 163 12.62 -5.69 11.68
N SER A 164 12.18 -4.73 10.87
CA SER A 164 13.02 -4.15 9.81
C SER A 164 14.22 -3.44 10.43
N GLN A 165 13.98 -2.55 11.39
CA GLN A 165 15.03 -1.76 12.03
C GLN A 165 15.99 -2.64 12.84
N GLU A 166 15.52 -3.63 13.59
CA GLU A 166 16.35 -4.58 14.36
C GLU A 166 17.17 -5.48 13.46
N LYS A 167 16.59 -6.09 12.40
CA LYS A 167 17.37 -6.92 11.48
C LYS A 167 18.42 -6.10 10.79
N HIS A 168 18.07 -4.93 10.26
CA HIS A 168 19.05 -4.09 9.59
C HIS A 168 20.15 -3.64 10.57
N THR A 169 19.81 -3.15 11.76
CA THR A 169 20.80 -2.73 12.77
C THR A 169 21.69 -3.88 13.25
N PHE A 170 21.16 -5.10 13.39
CA PHE A 170 21.93 -6.29 13.75
C PHE A 170 22.91 -6.71 12.65
N TRP A 171 22.44 -6.80 11.40
CA TRP A 171 23.28 -7.12 10.24
C TRP A 171 24.37 -6.05 10.02
N PHE A 172 24.02 -4.77 10.15
CA PHE A 172 24.98 -3.67 10.07
C PHE A 172 26.02 -3.72 11.19
N SER A 173 25.59 -3.94 12.44
CA SER A 173 26.51 -4.05 13.59
C SER A 173 27.49 -5.22 13.43
N SER A 174 27.01 -6.35 12.94
CA SER A 174 27.84 -7.53 12.66
C SER A 174 28.87 -7.26 11.56
N LEU A 175 28.46 -6.63 10.45
CA LEU A 175 29.35 -6.24 9.35
C LEU A 175 30.41 -5.23 9.78
N PHE A 176 30.04 -4.20 10.54
CA PHE A 176 30.98 -3.23 11.11
C PHE A 176 32.00 -3.88 12.05
N GLY A 177 31.57 -4.84 12.87
CA GLY A 177 32.45 -5.59 13.76
C GLY A 177 33.52 -6.39 12.98
N ILE A 178 33.11 -7.09 11.92
CA ILE A 178 34.03 -7.85 11.06
C ILE A 178 35.04 -6.90 10.37
N GLN A 179 34.59 -5.72 9.95
CA GLN A 179 35.42 -4.74 9.26
C GLN A 179 36.48 -4.12 10.18
N ILE A 180 36.13 -3.83 11.44
CA ILE A 180 37.08 -3.37 12.47
C ILE A 180 38.14 -4.45 12.76
N LEU A 181 37.73 -5.71 12.89
CA LEU A 181 38.66 -6.83 13.12
C LEU A 181 39.66 -6.99 11.96
N LEU A 182 39.22 -6.86 10.71
CA LEU A 182 40.08 -6.91 9.53
C LEU A 182 41.11 -5.76 9.52
N LEU A 183 40.70 -4.54 9.89
CA LEU A 183 41.59 -3.39 10.00
C LEU A 183 42.65 -3.59 11.09
N ILE A 184 42.27 -4.12 12.24
CA ILE A 184 43.19 -4.44 13.33
C ILE A 184 44.23 -5.48 12.86
N CYS A 185 43.80 -6.56 12.20
CA CYS A 185 44.70 -7.58 11.65
C CYS A 185 45.71 -7.01 10.64
N ILE A 186 45.27 -6.08 9.78
CA ILE A 186 46.15 -5.40 8.82
C ILE A 186 47.18 -4.51 9.54
N LEU A 187 46.77 -3.76 10.57
CA LEU A 187 47.67 -2.91 11.35
C LEU A 187 48.74 -3.74 12.09
N PHE A 188 48.38 -4.88 12.67
CA PHE A 188 49.34 -5.80 13.29
C PHE A 188 50.33 -6.39 12.29
N LYS A 189 49.89 -6.67 11.05
CA LYS A 189 50.76 -7.18 9.98
C LYS A 189 51.73 -6.15 9.42
N ILE A 190 51.49 -4.85 9.65
CA ILE A 190 52.37 -3.75 9.22
C ILE A 190 53.40 -3.40 10.30
N LYS A 191 53.08 -3.64 11.57
CA LYS A 191 53.97 -3.35 12.71
C LYS A 191 55.03 -4.43 12.94
N ARG A 192 54.90 -5.59 12.29
CA ARG A 192 55.86 -6.71 12.29
C ARG A 192 56.64 -6.74 10.98
#